data_AF-A0A536VP03-F1
#
_entry.id   AF-A0A536VP03-F1
#
_cell.length_a   1.000
_cell.length_b   1.000
_cell.length_c   1.000
_cell.angle_alpha   90.00
_cell.angle_beta   90.00
_cell.angle_gamma   90.00
#
_symmetry.space_group_name_H-M   'P 1'
#
loop_
_entity.id
_entity.type
_entity.pdbx_description
1 polymer ?
#
loop_
_entity_poly.entity_id
_entity_poly.type
_entity_poly.pdbx_seq_one_letter_code
_entity_poly.pdbx_strand_id
1 'polypeptide(L)'
;MSEHGPGEYLGELSIDGERRSVSVKTLEPTSCCVVQGSELKQFLAEQPDFALHLTLKLIRMVRRLTEQVKSLALQDVYGRVVRVLTDMSEADGTQRVVRQKLTQQDIADRVGSSREMVNRIMKELTVGGYVSVRDDKQLVICKKLPAAW
;
A
#
# COMPACT_ATOMS: atom_id res chain seq x y z
N MET A 1 -0.28 -10.07 -8.48
CA MET A 1 0.34 -11.39 -8.66
C MET A 1 1.81 -11.13 -9.01
N SER A 2 2.78 -11.77 -8.35
CA SER A 2 4.19 -11.57 -8.69
C SER A 2 4.60 -12.52 -9.82
N GLU A 3 5.29 -12.00 -10.81
CA GLU A 3 5.85 -12.75 -11.93
C GLU A 3 7.34 -13.00 -11.68
N HIS A 4 7.82 -14.14 -12.19
CA HIS A 4 9.20 -14.59 -12.03
C HIS A 4 9.77 -14.94 -13.40
N GLY A 5 10.97 -14.43 -13.69
CA GLY A 5 11.66 -14.65 -14.97
C GLY A 5 12.74 -15.74 -14.91
N PRO A 6 13.42 -16.00 -16.04
CA PRO A 6 14.55 -16.92 -16.10
C PRO A 6 15.63 -16.59 -15.06
N GLY A 7 16.13 -17.61 -14.36
CA GLY A 7 17.17 -17.45 -13.32
C GLY A 7 16.63 -17.05 -11.94
N GLU A 8 15.34 -16.72 -11.82
CA GLU A 8 14.72 -16.52 -10.52
C GLU A 8 14.33 -17.84 -9.87
N TYR A 9 14.39 -17.88 -8.54
CA TYR A 9 13.94 -19.01 -7.73
C TYR A 9 12.70 -18.66 -6.92
N LEU A 10 11.94 -19.68 -6.56
CA LEU A 10 10.67 -19.61 -5.84
C LEU A 10 10.56 -20.78 -4.85
N GLY A 11 9.74 -20.62 -3.82
CA GLY A 11 9.55 -21.63 -2.76
C GLY A 11 10.48 -21.46 -1.57
N GLU A 12 11.19 -20.33 -1.50
CA GLU A 12 12.08 -19.99 -0.38
C GLU A 12 11.34 -19.88 0.97
N LEU A 13 10.03 -19.59 0.94
CA LEU A 13 9.22 -19.44 2.15
C LEU A 13 8.94 -20.76 2.87
N SER A 14 9.14 -21.92 2.22
CA SER A 14 8.96 -23.23 2.87
C SER A 14 10.25 -23.79 3.49
N ILE A 15 11.31 -22.99 3.58
CA ILE A 15 12.60 -23.43 4.13
C ILE A 15 12.52 -23.77 5.63
N ASP A 16 11.58 -23.13 6.34
CA ASP A 16 11.25 -23.36 7.75
C ASP A 16 10.57 -24.72 7.99
N GLY A 17 10.15 -25.41 6.93
CA GLY A 17 9.47 -26.71 7.00
C GLY A 17 7.94 -26.59 7.10
N GLU A 18 7.40 -25.38 7.04
CA GLU A 18 5.95 -25.16 7.03
C GLU A 18 5.31 -25.50 5.68
N ARG A 19 3.98 -25.65 5.68
CA ARG A 19 3.24 -25.86 4.43
C ARG A 19 3.43 -24.69 3.48
N ARG A 20 3.52 -24.99 2.17
CA ARG A 20 3.59 -23.96 1.12
C ARG A 20 2.46 -22.96 1.29
N SER A 21 2.83 -21.70 1.47
CA SER A 21 1.94 -20.56 1.68
C SER A 21 1.51 -19.88 0.37
N VAL A 22 2.07 -20.31 -0.78
CA VAL A 22 1.79 -19.74 -2.10
C VAL A 22 1.70 -20.86 -3.14
N SER A 23 0.77 -20.73 -4.09
CA SER A 23 0.69 -21.58 -5.27
C SER A 23 1.37 -20.90 -6.47
N VAL A 24 1.97 -21.69 -7.35
CA VAL A 24 2.67 -21.20 -8.54
C VAL A 24 2.09 -21.89 -9.76
N LYS A 25 1.90 -21.12 -10.83
CA LYS A 25 1.50 -21.61 -12.14
C LYS A 25 2.44 -21.02 -13.19
N THR A 26 2.70 -21.78 -14.24
CA THR A 26 3.45 -21.27 -15.40
C THR A 26 2.50 -20.46 -16.30
N LEU A 27 2.98 -19.35 -16.87
CA LEU A 27 2.21 -18.53 -17.82
C LEU A 27 2.48 -18.93 -19.28
N GLU A 28 3.59 -19.64 -19.50
CA GLU A 28 4.05 -20.16 -20.79
C GLU A 28 4.76 -21.51 -20.55
N PRO A 29 5.15 -22.28 -21.59
CA PRO A 29 5.99 -23.45 -21.42
C PRO A 29 7.28 -23.11 -20.68
N THR A 30 7.52 -23.72 -19.52
CA THR A 30 8.65 -23.39 -18.64
C THR A 30 9.34 -24.65 -18.15
N SER A 31 10.67 -24.64 -18.14
CA SER A 31 11.49 -25.67 -17.50
C SER A 31 12.00 -25.16 -16.16
N CYS A 32 11.86 -25.96 -15.11
CA CYS A 32 12.33 -25.62 -13.77
C CYS A 32 13.29 -26.70 -13.25
N CYS A 33 14.31 -26.29 -12.51
CA CYS A 33 15.11 -27.20 -11.69
C CYS A 33 14.50 -27.29 -10.29
N VAL A 34 14.43 -28.50 -9.74
CA VAL A 34 13.96 -28.72 -8.37
C VAL A 34 15.16 -28.92 -7.46
N VAL A 35 15.29 -28.06 -6.46
CA VAL A 35 16.29 -28.18 -5.38
C VAL A 35 15.59 -28.67 -4.14
N GLN A 36 16.09 -29.74 -3.51
CA GLN A 36 15.50 -30.25 -2.28
C GLN A 36 15.78 -29.32 -1.10
N GLY A 37 14.85 -29.23 -0.15
CA GLY A 37 15.02 -28.36 1.02
C GLY A 37 16.26 -28.69 1.86
N SER A 38 16.62 -29.97 1.95
CA SER A 38 17.86 -30.41 2.61
C SER A 38 19.13 -29.94 1.89
N GLU A 39 19.15 -30.03 0.56
CA GLU A 39 20.27 -29.57 -0.28
C GLU A 39 20.45 -28.05 -0.16
N LEU A 40 19.34 -27.29 -0.16
CA LEU A 40 19.38 -25.85 0.03
C LEU A 40 19.93 -25.48 1.42
N LYS A 41 19.53 -26.19 2.48
CA LYS A 41 20.02 -25.94 3.84
C LYS A 41 21.52 -26.19 3.95
N GLN A 42 22.01 -27.27 3.36
CA GLN A 42 23.45 -27.55 3.30
C GLN A 42 24.18 -26.48 2.51
N PHE A 43 23.67 -26.10 1.33
CA PHE A 43 24.26 -25.07 0.49
C PHE A 43 24.35 -23.71 1.20
N LEU A 44 23.32 -23.32 1.97
CA LEU A 44 23.34 -22.08 2.75
C LEU A 44 24.41 -22.07 3.86
N ALA A 45 24.70 -23.24 4.45
CA ALA A 45 25.76 -23.38 5.44
C ALA A 45 27.16 -23.29 4.80
N GLU A 46 27.32 -23.82 3.59
CA GLU A 46 28.57 -23.82 2.85
C GLU A 46 28.84 -22.51 2.09
N GLN A 47 27.79 -21.74 1.76
CA GLN A 47 27.86 -20.50 0.97
C GLN A 47 27.12 -19.34 1.67
N PRO A 48 27.75 -18.68 2.66
CA PRO A 48 27.15 -17.58 3.41
C PRO A 48 26.71 -16.38 2.56
N ASP A 49 27.42 -16.09 1.47
CA ASP A 49 27.08 -14.99 0.56
C ASP A 49 25.69 -15.21 -0.08
N PHE A 50 25.35 -16.47 -0.38
CA PHE A 50 24.02 -16.80 -0.89
C PHE A 50 22.94 -16.63 0.19
N ALA A 51 23.24 -16.94 1.45
CA ALA A 51 22.32 -16.70 2.56
C ALA A 51 22.00 -15.21 2.73
N LEU A 52 23.01 -14.34 2.60
CA LEU A 52 22.80 -12.89 2.60
C LEU A 52 21.96 -12.45 1.39
N HIS A 53 22.25 -12.97 0.20
CA HIS A 53 21.47 -12.68 -1.00
C HIS A 53 19.99 -13.06 -0.84
N LEU A 54 19.71 -14.26 -0.31
CA LEU A 54 18.36 -14.73 0.01
C LEU A 54 17.67 -13.81 1.02
N THR A 55 18.38 -13.43 2.09
CA THR A 55 17.86 -12.51 3.11
C THR A 55 17.47 -11.16 2.50
N LEU A 56 18.32 -10.58 1.64
CA LEU A 56 18.03 -9.31 0.96
C LEU A 56 16.85 -9.43 -0.02
N LYS A 57 16.66 -10.59 -0.66
CA LYS A 57 15.47 -10.87 -1.48
C LYS A 57 14.20 -10.87 -0.61
N LEU A 58 14.21 -11.55 0.53
CA LEU A 58 13.08 -11.59 1.46
C LEU A 58 12.75 -10.21 2.02
N ILE A 59 13.75 -9.40 2.39
CA ILE A 59 13.55 -8.01 2.84
C ILE A 59 12.84 -7.18 1.77
N ARG A 60 13.23 -7.30 0.49
CA ARG A 60 12.55 -6.61 -0.63
C ARG A 60 11.10 -7.08 -0.78
N MET A 61 10.86 -8.38 -0.64
CA MET A 61 9.50 -8.93 -0.67
C MET A 61 8.63 -8.37 0.46
N VAL A 62 9.13 -8.35 1.70
CA VAL A 62 8.42 -7.76 2.85
C VAL A 62 8.11 -6.29 2.61
N ARG A 63 9.07 -5.49 2.13
CA ARG A 63 8.84 -4.07 1.80
C ARG A 63 7.73 -3.91 0.76
N ARG A 64 7.72 -4.72 -0.30
CA ARG A 64 6.67 -4.70 -1.33
C ARG A 64 5.30 -5.06 -0.77
N LEU A 65 5.20 -6.11 0.03
CA LEU A 65 3.95 -6.54 0.66
C LEU A 65 3.41 -5.46 1.61
N THR A 66 4.29 -4.84 2.41
CA THR A 66 3.91 -3.72 3.29
C THR A 66 3.38 -2.52 2.50
N GLU A 67 4.01 -2.15 1.38
CA GLU A 67 3.49 -1.07 0.52
C GLU A 67 2.15 -1.42 -0.12
N GLN A 68 1.93 -2.68 -0.51
CA GLN A 68 0.64 -3.13 -1.01
C GLN A 68 -0.46 -3.02 0.07
N VAL A 69 -0.18 -3.47 1.30
CA VAL A 69 -1.12 -3.32 2.42
C VAL A 69 -1.42 -1.84 2.70
N LYS A 70 -0.41 -0.97 2.69
CA LYS A 70 -0.61 0.48 2.84
C LYS A 70 -1.44 1.08 1.70
N SER A 71 -1.29 0.60 0.48
CA SER A 71 -2.09 1.06 -0.67
C SER A 71 -3.56 0.66 -0.52
N LEU A 72 -3.83 -0.59 -0.11
CA LEU A 72 -5.20 -1.06 0.17
C LEU A 72 -5.85 -0.26 1.31
N ALA A 73 -5.12 -0.06 2.41
CA ALA A 73 -5.59 0.75 3.53
C ALA A 73 -5.85 2.21 3.09
N LEU A 74 -5.00 2.79 2.24
CA LEU A 74 -5.22 4.13 1.70
C LEU A 74 -6.52 4.21 0.90
N GLN A 75 -6.77 3.25 0.00
CA GLN A 75 -7.98 3.24 -0.82
C GLN A 75 -9.26 3.15 0.04
N ASP A 76 -9.23 2.31 1.09
CA ASP A 76 -10.32 2.20 2.05
C ASP A 76 -10.52 3.49 2.88
N VAL A 77 -9.43 4.09 3.37
CA VAL A 77 -9.46 5.34 4.14
C VAL A 77 -9.87 6.52 3.26
N TYR A 78 -9.47 6.54 1.99
CA TYR A 78 -9.83 7.58 1.03
C TYR A 78 -11.35 7.73 0.91
N GLY A 79 -12.07 6.62 0.72
CA GLY A 79 -13.53 6.66 0.64
C GLY A 79 -14.18 7.25 1.90
N ARG A 80 -13.66 6.90 3.08
CA ARG A 80 -14.12 7.48 4.36
C ARG A 80 -13.82 8.97 4.48
N VAL A 81 -12.63 9.41 4.06
CA VAL A 81 -12.26 10.84 4.05
C VAL A 81 -13.18 11.62 3.11
N VAL A 82 -13.42 11.13 1.89
CA VAL A 82 -14.34 11.76 0.92
C VAL A 82 -15.74 11.91 1.52
N ARG A 83 -16.25 10.86 2.18
CA ARG A 83 -17.54 10.89 2.86
C ARG A 83 -17.59 11.95 3.96
N VAL A 84 -16.62 11.94 4.88
CA VAL A 84 -16.55 12.93 5.98
C VAL A 84 -16.48 14.36 5.43
N LEU A 85 -15.61 14.62 4.45
CA LEU A 85 -15.50 15.95 3.86
C LEU A 85 -16.80 16.39 3.17
N THR A 86 -17.47 15.47 2.47
CA THR A 86 -18.73 15.76 1.78
C THR A 86 -19.84 16.05 2.79
N ASP A 87 -20.01 15.20 3.80
CA ASP A 87 -21.03 15.31 4.85
C ASP A 87 -20.87 16.58 5.69
N MET A 88 -19.63 17.03 5.90
CA MET A 88 -19.31 18.23 6.69
C MET A 88 -19.23 19.53 5.87
N SER A 89 -19.32 19.42 4.55
CA SER A 89 -19.25 20.58 3.67
C SER A 89 -20.65 21.10 3.34
N GLU A 90 -20.79 22.42 3.35
CA GLU A 90 -22.01 23.11 2.92
C GLU A 90 -21.80 23.74 1.54
N ALA A 91 -22.87 23.89 0.77
CA ALA A 91 -22.80 24.55 -0.52
C ALA A 91 -22.48 26.05 -0.35
N ASP A 92 -21.51 26.54 -1.12
CA ASP A 92 -21.09 27.94 -1.20
C ASP A 92 -20.88 28.28 -2.69
N GLY A 93 -21.95 28.69 -3.36
CA GLY A 93 -21.97 28.89 -4.81
C GLY A 93 -21.68 27.60 -5.59
N THR A 94 -20.63 27.61 -6.41
CA THR A 94 -20.18 26.43 -7.19
C THR A 94 -19.21 25.53 -6.41
N GLN A 95 -18.85 25.90 -5.19
CA GLN A 95 -17.92 25.17 -4.33
C GLN A 95 -18.65 24.61 -3.10
N ARG A 96 -17.94 23.77 -2.33
CA ARG A 96 -18.41 23.35 -1.00
C ARG A 96 -17.37 23.71 0.04
N VAL A 97 -17.81 24.24 1.18
CA VAL A 97 -16.93 24.71 2.26
C VAL A 97 -17.20 23.90 3.52
N VAL A 98 -16.15 23.33 4.09
CA VAL A 98 -16.20 22.70 5.40
C VAL A 98 -16.06 23.82 6.44
N ARG A 99 -17.20 24.24 7.03
CA ARG A 99 -17.24 25.40 7.94
C ARG A 99 -16.47 25.18 9.24
N GLN A 100 -16.45 23.94 9.72
CA GLN A 100 -15.65 23.57 10.89
C GLN A 100 -14.17 23.49 10.51
N LYS A 101 -13.31 24.18 11.28
CA LYS A 101 -11.86 24.02 11.14
C LYS A 101 -11.50 22.60 11.56
N LEU A 102 -11.17 21.76 10.59
CA LEU A 102 -10.72 20.40 10.82
C LEU A 102 -9.21 20.33 10.67
N THR A 103 -8.56 19.85 11.71
CA THR A 103 -7.19 19.38 11.60
C THR A 103 -7.17 18.00 10.93
N GLN A 104 -6.00 17.59 10.43
CA GLN A 104 -5.82 16.24 9.91
C GLN A 104 -6.01 15.17 10.99
N GLN A 105 -5.78 15.51 12.27
CA GLN A 105 -6.04 14.60 13.39
C GLN A 105 -7.55 14.41 13.59
N ASP A 106 -8.35 15.48 13.54
CA ASP A 106 -9.81 15.39 13.67
C ASP A 106 -10.42 14.50 12.58
N ILE A 107 -9.90 14.61 11.35
CA ILE A 107 -10.32 13.75 10.24
C ILE A 107 -9.90 12.30 10.50
N ALA A 108 -8.66 12.07 10.96
CA ALA A 108 -8.14 10.75 11.28
C ALA A 108 -8.97 10.02 12.34
N ASP A 109 -9.36 10.73 13.40
CA ASP A 109 -10.20 10.20 14.48
C ASP A 109 -11.59 9.81 13.97
N ARG A 110 -12.18 10.61 13.06
CA ARG A 110 -13.51 10.31 12.46
C ARG A 110 -13.48 9.15 11.47
N VAL A 111 -12.40 9.00 10.71
CA VAL A 111 -12.29 7.92 9.70
C VAL A 111 -11.65 6.65 10.25
N GLY A 112 -11.24 6.63 11.52
CA GLY A 112 -10.57 5.50 12.15
C GLY A 112 -9.26 5.14 11.44
N SER A 113 -8.42 6.13 11.19
CA SER A 113 -7.11 5.94 10.53
C SER A 113 -6.00 6.71 11.23
N SER A 114 -4.76 6.53 10.79
CA SER A 114 -3.65 7.34 11.30
C SER A 114 -3.65 8.73 10.66
N ARG A 115 -3.16 9.72 11.42
CA ARG A 115 -2.95 11.10 10.92
C ARG A 115 -2.06 11.13 9.69
N GLU A 116 -1.05 10.27 9.61
CA GLU A 116 -0.14 10.16 8.48
C GLU A 116 -0.86 9.74 7.20
N MET A 117 -1.78 8.78 7.31
CA MET A 117 -2.59 8.30 6.18
C MET A 117 -3.50 9.42 5.67
N VAL A 118 -4.20 10.11 6.57
CA VAL A 118 -5.05 11.26 6.22
C VAL A 118 -4.23 12.39 5.60
N ASN A 119 -3.05 12.70 6.15
CA ASN A 119 -2.18 13.73 5.60
C ASN A 119 -1.80 13.41 4.14
N ARG A 120 -1.46 12.15 3.84
CA ARG A 120 -1.18 11.71 2.47
C ARG A 120 -2.37 11.93 1.54
N ILE A 121 -3.58 11.50 1.93
CA ILE A 121 -4.81 11.70 1.14
C ILE A 121 -5.07 13.19 0.90
N MET A 122 -5.01 14.00 1.96
CA MET A 122 -5.25 15.44 1.85
C MET A 122 -4.23 16.12 0.93
N LYS A 123 -2.96 15.69 0.98
CA LYS A 123 -1.91 16.18 0.09
C LYS A 123 -2.21 15.84 -1.36
N GLU A 124 -2.58 14.60 -1.66
CA GLU A 124 -2.97 14.18 -3.01
C GLU A 124 -4.20 14.97 -3.51
N LEU A 125 -5.16 15.28 -2.63
CA LEU A 125 -6.40 15.99 -2.98
C LEU A 125 -6.09 17.46 -3.29
N THR A 126 -5.16 18.02 -2.52
CA THR A 126 -4.65 19.39 -2.71
C THR A 126 -3.84 19.49 -4.00
N VAL A 127 -2.91 18.57 -4.24
CA VAL A 127 -2.09 18.53 -5.47
C VAL A 127 -2.97 18.32 -6.71
N GLY A 128 -4.01 17.50 -6.62
CA GLY A 128 -4.99 17.31 -7.70
C GLY A 128 -5.95 18.49 -7.89
N GLY A 129 -5.87 19.53 -7.05
CA GLY A 129 -6.75 20.71 -7.08
C GLY A 129 -8.20 20.41 -6.70
N TYR A 130 -8.46 19.28 -6.04
CA TYR A 130 -9.81 18.91 -5.58
C TYR A 130 -10.18 19.63 -4.29
N VAL A 131 -9.19 19.86 -3.43
CA VAL A 131 -9.34 20.54 -2.15
C VAL A 131 -8.34 21.68 -2.06
N SER A 132 -8.72 22.79 -1.42
CA SER A 132 -7.83 23.88 -1.05
C SER A 132 -8.11 24.33 0.39
N VAL A 133 -7.17 25.07 0.97
CA VAL A 133 -7.33 25.68 2.30
C VAL A 133 -7.35 27.19 2.09
N ARG A 134 -8.42 27.87 2.55
CA ARG A 134 -8.52 29.33 2.57
C ARG A 134 -7.64 29.93 3.67
N ASP A 135 -7.38 31.23 3.60
CA ASP A 135 -6.54 31.96 4.57
C ASP A 135 -7.04 31.85 6.02
N ASP A 136 -8.35 31.67 6.20
CA ASP A 136 -9.00 31.45 7.50
C ASP A 136 -8.89 30.00 8.03
N LYS A 137 -8.16 29.15 7.31
CA LYS A 137 -7.96 27.71 7.54
C LYS A 137 -9.19 26.84 7.29
N GLN A 138 -10.19 27.33 6.54
CA GLN A 138 -11.31 26.49 6.10
C GLN A 138 -10.92 25.64 4.89
N LEU A 139 -11.40 24.40 4.88
CA LEU A 139 -11.24 23.48 3.75
C LEU A 139 -12.33 23.73 2.72
N VAL A 140 -11.92 23.85 1.46
CA VAL A 140 -12.82 24.08 0.31
C VAL A 140 -12.67 22.93 -0.66
N ILE A 141 -13.80 22.36 -1.08
CA ILE A 141 -13.88 21.37 -2.15
C ILE A 141 -14.12 22.15 -3.44
N CYS A 142 -13.07 22.27 -4.26
CA CYS A 142 -13.05 23.09 -5.48
C CYS A 142 -13.78 22.42 -6.65
N LYS A 143 -13.79 21.09 -6.69
CA LYS A 143 -14.44 20.27 -7.72
C LYS A 143 -14.82 18.91 -7.14
N LYS A 144 -15.68 18.17 -7.85
CA LYS A 144 -16.15 16.84 -7.43
C LYS A 144 -14.97 15.94 -7.08
N LEU A 145 -14.97 15.39 -5.87
CA LEU A 145 -13.96 14.45 -5.40
C LEU A 145 -14.01 13.17 -6.26
N PRO A 146 -12.86 12.60 -6.65
CA PRO A 146 -12.80 11.34 -7.39
C PRO A 146 -13.52 10.21 -6.64
N ALA A 147 -14.13 9.29 -7.37
CA ALA A 147 -14.75 8.10 -6.78
C ALA A 147 -13.69 7.10 -6.25
N ALA A 148 -12.50 7.12 -6.85
CA ALA A 148 -11.34 6.31 -6.45
C ALA A 148 -10.05 6.98 -6.95
N TRP A 149 -8.93 6.62 -6.32
CA TRP A 149 -7.58 6.81 -6.84
C TRP A 149 -6.95 5.48 -7.22
#